data_AF-A0A7K4H8S9-F1
#
_entry.id   AF-A0A7K4H8S9-F1
#
_cell.length_a   1.000
_cell.length_b   1.000
_cell.length_c   1.000
_cell.angle_alpha   90.00
_cell.angle_beta   90.00
_cell.angle_gamma   90.00
#
_symmetry.space_group_name_H-M   'P 1'
#
loop_
_entity.id
_entity.type
_entity.pdbx_description
1 polymer ?
#
loop_
_entity_poly.entity_id
_entity_poly.type
_entity_poly.pdbx_seq_one_letter_code
_entity_poly.pdbx_strand_id
1 'polypeptide(L)'
;INVKHFVEVLHNYIDNIKENITKELDGLKVACHTGCHYNRPSEKVQTDDPMNPVKLREIVAATGVIPVDYEEEMLCCGTGTGNTEEEPAMQILANKLTSAMNAGAEVMIVNCPACFQQFDNNQKKAGEVGGTTFNIPILYVTELLALVFGEDPDDIGLKFHRTRLTKFLEKYGFK
;
A
#
# COMPACT_ATOMS: atom_id res chain seq x y z
N ILE A 1 -4.70 -16.10 -24.67
CA ILE A 1 -5.24 -15.31 -23.54
C ILE A 1 -4.12 -14.39 -23.07
N ASN A 2 -4.37 -13.08 -22.98
CA ASN A 2 -3.41 -12.12 -22.44
C ASN A 2 -3.84 -11.72 -21.02
N VAL A 3 -2.97 -11.89 -20.03
CA VAL A 3 -3.28 -11.59 -18.62
C VAL A 3 -2.59 -10.28 -18.25
N LYS A 4 -3.35 -9.31 -17.74
CA LYS A 4 -2.83 -8.02 -17.29
C LYS A 4 -3.11 -7.82 -15.81
N HIS A 5 -2.15 -7.23 -15.12
CA HIS A 5 -2.37 -6.76 -13.75
C HIS A 5 -3.14 -5.43 -13.78
N PHE A 6 -4.09 -5.23 -12.86
CA PHE A 6 -4.93 -4.03 -12.90
C PHE A 6 -4.13 -2.73 -12.70
N VAL A 7 -3.01 -2.74 -11.97
CA VAL A 7 -2.07 -1.60 -11.88
C VAL A 7 -1.47 -1.24 -13.25
N GLU A 8 -1.12 -2.22 -14.08
CA GLU A 8 -0.64 -1.97 -15.44
C GLU A 8 -1.74 -1.31 -16.29
N VAL A 9 -3.00 -1.73 -16.09
CA VAL A 9 -4.14 -1.16 -16.79
C VAL A 9 -4.38 0.28 -16.33
N LEU A 10 -4.50 0.52 -15.02
CA LEU A 10 -4.73 1.84 -14.42
C LEU A 10 -3.63 2.85 -14.77
N HIS A 11 -2.39 2.40 -14.91
CA HIS A 11 -1.27 3.26 -15.30
C HIS A 11 -1.49 3.94 -16.66
N ASN A 12 -2.22 3.31 -17.58
CA ASN A 12 -2.57 3.92 -18.87
C ASN A 12 -3.64 5.02 -18.76
N TYR A 13 -4.26 5.19 -17.60
CA TYR A 13 -5.35 6.14 -17.35
C TYR A 13 -4.96 7.19 -16.30
N ILE A 14 -3.67 7.48 -16.13
CA ILE A 14 -3.18 8.48 -15.16
C ILE A 14 -3.86 9.85 -15.34
N ASP A 15 -4.05 10.30 -16.59
CA ASP A 15 -4.68 11.59 -16.84
C ASP A 15 -6.17 11.56 -16.46
N ASN A 16 -6.86 10.46 -16.75
CA ASN A 16 -8.25 10.29 -16.30
C ASN A 16 -8.36 10.19 -14.77
N ILE A 17 -7.39 9.59 -14.09
CA ILE A 17 -7.35 9.59 -12.62
C ILE A 17 -7.32 11.03 -12.12
N LYS A 18 -6.43 11.88 -12.65
CA LYS A 18 -6.34 13.30 -12.26
C LYS A 18 -7.63 14.07 -12.52
N GLU A 19 -8.26 13.84 -13.67
CA GLU A 19 -9.51 14.52 -14.07
C GLU A 19 -10.72 14.18 -13.19
N ASN A 20 -10.68 13.02 -12.52
CA ASN A 20 -11.80 12.53 -11.69
C ASN A 20 -11.59 12.75 -10.19
N ILE A 21 -10.50 13.42 -9.77
CA ILE A 21 -10.29 13.76 -8.36
C ILE A 21 -11.36 14.76 -7.93
N THR A 22 -12.17 14.39 -6.94
CA THR A 22 -13.19 15.25 -6.32
C THR A 22 -12.88 15.56 -4.86
N LYS A 23 -11.94 14.79 -4.26
CA LYS A 23 -11.50 14.93 -2.88
C LYS A 23 -9.97 14.93 -2.81
N GLU A 24 -9.41 16.05 -2.41
CA GLU A 24 -7.96 16.22 -2.24
C GLU A 24 -7.51 15.70 -0.87
N LEU A 25 -6.38 15.01 -0.83
CA LEU A 25 -5.73 14.46 0.37
C LEU A 25 -4.40 15.17 0.62
N ASP A 26 -4.45 16.50 0.70
CA ASP A 26 -3.28 17.36 0.69
C ASP A 26 -2.22 16.98 1.73
N GLY A 27 -0.97 16.92 1.25
CA GLY A 27 0.19 16.62 2.09
C GLY A 27 0.25 15.18 2.62
N LEU A 28 -0.68 14.30 2.22
CA LEU A 28 -0.66 12.90 2.61
C LEU A 28 0.61 12.21 2.10
N LYS A 29 1.45 11.77 3.03
CA LYS A 29 2.65 10.98 2.73
C LYS A 29 2.33 9.49 2.75
N VAL A 30 2.73 8.78 1.71
CA VAL A 30 2.31 7.38 1.50
C VAL A 30 3.51 6.48 1.19
N ALA A 31 3.58 5.31 1.83
CA ALA A 31 4.54 4.28 1.45
C ALA A 31 3.90 3.35 0.41
N CYS A 32 4.56 3.14 -0.72
CA CYS A 32 4.08 2.20 -1.73
C CYS A 32 4.67 0.81 -1.52
N HIS A 33 3.85 -0.23 -1.67
CA HIS A 33 4.30 -1.63 -1.69
C HIS A 33 3.80 -2.34 -2.94
N THR A 34 4.68 -2.45 -3.92
CA THR A 34 4.39 -3.00 -5.26
C THR A 34 4.17 -4.51 -5.27
N GLY A 35 4.67 -5.23 -4.26
CA GLY A 35 4.58 -6.68 -4.15
C GLY A 35 5.55 -7.44 -5.06
N CYS A 36 6.06 -8.58 -4.59
CA CYS A 36 7.10 -9.32 -5.29
C CYS A 36 6.61 -9.95 -6.61
N HIS A 37 5.41 -10.53 -6.62
CA HIS A 37 4.85 -11.20 -7.81
C HIS A 37 4.33 -10.23 -8.87
N TYR A 38 4.28 -8.92 -8.58
CA TYR A 38 3.95 -7.93 -9.60
C TYR A 38 5.06 -7.81 -10.64
N ASN A 39 6.33 -7.96 -10.27
CA ASN A 39 7.47 -7.81 -11.20
C ASN A 39 8.33 -9.07 -11.37
N ARG A 40 8.04 -10.14 -10.64
CA ARG A 40 8.87 -11.36 -10.63
C ARG A 40 8.02 -12.61 -10.91
N PRO A 41 8.52 -13.58 -11.69
CA PRO A 41 9.84 -13.62 -12.31
C PRO A 41 9.97 -12.62 -13.50
N SER A 42 11.08 -11.89 -13.55
CA SER A 42 11.24 -10.70 -14.40
C SER A 42 11.30 -11.02 -15.88
N GLU A 43 11.72 -12.24 -16.24
CA GLU A 43 11.76 -12.75 -17.60
C GLU A 43 10.39 -13.12 -18.17
N LYS A 44 9.33 -13.12 -17.35
CA LYS A 44 7.96 -13.45 -17.76
C LYS A 44 6.98 -12.32 -17.55
N VAL A 45 7.01 -11.66 -16.40
CA VAL A 45 5.94 -10.74 -16.00
C VAL A 45 6.06 -9.39 -16.72
N GLN A 46 7.28 -8.81 -16.75
CA GLN A 46 7.62 -7.61 -17.54
C GLN A 46 6.61 -6.44 -17.45
N THR A 47 5.91 -6.32 -16.30
CA THR A 47 4.93 -5.26 -16.03
C THR A 47 5.59 -3.94 -15.69
N ASP A 48 6.75 -3.97 -15.05
CA ASP A 48 7.55 -2.82 -14.60
C ASP A 48 9.03 -3.23 -14.47
N ASP A 49 9.90 -2.28 -14.13
CA ASP A 49 11.28 -2.61 -13.77
C ASP A 49 11.30 -3.38 -12.44
N PRO A 50 11.86 -4.62 -12.39
CA PRO A 50 11.87 -5.45 -11.18
C PRO A 50 12.79 -4.95 -10.07
N MET A 51 13.69 -4.01 -10.38
CA MET A 51 14.62 -3.37 -9.45
C MET A 51 14.17 -1.95 -9.09
N ASN A 52 13.38 -1.29 -9.94
CA ASN A 52 12.87 0.05 -9.70
C ASN A 52 11.46 0.28 -10.29
N PRO A 53 10.40 -0.35 -9.74
CA PRO A 53 9.06 -0.24 -10.27
C PRO A 53 8.45 1.12 -9.96
N VAL A 54 7.95 1.79 -10.99
CA VAL A 54 7.44 3.15 -10.90
C VAL A 54 5.92 3.24 -10.99
N LYS A 55 5.25 2.26 -11.61
CA LYS A 55 3.84 2.41 -12.00
C LYS A 55 2.89 2.62 -10.83
N LEU A 56 3.07 1.87 -9.73
CA LEU A 56 2.26 2.05 -8.52
C LEU A 56 2.50 3.45 -7.93
N ARG A 57 3.76 3.88 -7.84
CA ARG A 57 4.12 5.20 -7.30
C ARG A 57 3.55 6.32 -8.16
N GLU A 58 3.59 6.18 -9.48
CA GLU A 58 3.07 7.17 -10.43
C GLU A 58 1.55 7.27 -10.38
N ILE A 59 0.83 6.15 -10.26
CA ILE A 59 -0.64 6.15 -10.04
C ILE A 59 -0.96 6.87 -8.73
N VAL A 60 -0.23 6.55 -7.66
CA VAL A 60 -0.44 7.15 -6.35
C VAL A 60 -0.11 8.64 -6.37
N ALA A 61 1.01 9.05 -6.96
CA ALA A 61 1.36 10.46 -7.12
C ALA A 61 0.33 11.23 -7.96
N ALA A 62 -0.28 10.58 -8.96
CA ALA A 62 -1.32 11.17 -9.78
C ALA A 62 -2.58 11.53 -8.99
N THR A 63 -2.81 10.95 -7.81
CA THR A 63 -3.93 11.33 -6.92
C THR A 63 -3.65 12.58 -6.08
N GLY A 64 -2.50 13.24 -6.27
CA GLY A 64 -2.11 14.44 -5.52
C GLY A 64 -1.43 14.16 -4.16
N VAL A 65 -1.24 12.89 -3.79
CA VAL A 65 -0.52 12.50 -2.56
C VAL A 65 0.98 12.35 -2.82
N ILE A 66 1.77 12.17 -1.75
CA ILE A 66 3.23 12.20 -1.80
C ILE A 66 3.80 10.80 -1.50
N PRO A 67 4.17 9.99 -2.50
CA PRO A 67 4.95 8.78 -2.28
C PRO A 67 6.27 9.09 -1.60
N VAL A 68 6.55 8.45 -0.47
CA VAL A 68 7.85 8.58 0.22
C VAL A 68 8.79 7.47 -0.21
N ASP A 69 10.08 7.76 -0.20
CA ASP A 69 11.13 6.76 -0.37
C ASP A 69 11.47 6.15 0.99
N TYR A 70 11.53 4.82 1.05
CA TYR A 70 11.90 4.11 2.28
C TYR A 70 12.76 2.88 1.96
N GLU A 71 13.66 2.54 2.87
CA GLU A 71 14.77 1.60 2.63
C GLU A 71 14.30 0.20 2.17
N GLU A 72 13.26 -0.33 2.81
CA GLU A 72 12.75 -1.67 2.54
C GLU A 72 11.79 -1.72 1.35
N GLU A 73 11.56 -0.64 0.60
CA GLU A 73 10.49 -0.55 -0.42
C GLU A 73 10.41 -1.75 -1.36
N MET A 74 11.57 -2.19 -1.86
CA MET A 74 11.69 -3.31 -2.80
C MET A 74 11.64 -4.70 -2.17
N LEU A 75 11.66 -4.80 -0.84
CA LEU A 75 11.66 -6.07 -0.13
C LEU A 75 10.24 -6.65 0.02
N CYS A 76 10.21 -7.97 0.24
CA CYS A 76 8.99 -8.74 0.49
C CYS A 76 8.25 -8.25 1.75
N CYS A 77 6.93 -8.45 1.81
CA CYS A 77 6.12 -8.21 3.00
C CYS A 77 6.17 -9.35 4.05
N GLY A 78 6.77 -10.49 3.68
CA GLY A 78 6.93 -11.66 4.55
C GLY A 78 5.79 -12.69 4.48
N THR A 79 4.69 -12.46 3.75
CA THR A 79 3.55 -13.40 3.70
C THR A 79 3.96 -14.81 3.30
N GLY A 80 4.81 -14.94 2.26
CA GLY A 80 5.27 -16.26 1.80
C GLY A 80 6.07 -17.01 2.88
N THR A 81 6.96 -16.31 3.57
CA THR A 81 7.75 -16.84 4.69
C THR A 81 6.86 -17.24 5.87
N GLY A 82 5.80 -16.49 6.14
CA GLY A 82 4.88 -16.76 7.24
C GLY A 82 4.11 -18.08 7.12
N ASN A 83 4.09 -18.69 5.93
CA ASN A 83 3.54 -20.04 5.74
C ASN A 83 4.42 -21.14 6.34
N THR A 84 5.70 -20.85 6.60
CA THR A 84 6.67 -21.80 7.16
C THR A 84 7.22 -21.33 8.50
N GLU A 85 7.59 -20.05 8.60
CA GLU A 85 8.32 -19.47 9.73
C GLU A 85 7.69 -18.13 10.11
N GLU A 86 6.93 -18.10 11.21
CA GLU A 86 6.17 -16.92 11.63
C GLU A 86 7.08 -15.78 12.13
N GLU A 87 8.04 -16.07 13.01
CA GLU A 87 8.90 -15.05 13.62
C GLU A 87 9.74 -14.29 12.57
N PRO A 88 10.43 -14.94 11.61
CA PRO A 88 11.10 -14.23 10.52
C PRO A 88 10.14 -13.40 9.65
N ALA A 89 8.93 -13.90 9.39
CA ALA A 89 7.93 -13.15 8.63
C ALA A 89 7.49 -11.87 9.36
N MET A 90 7.33 -11.94 10.69
CA MET A 90 7.00 -10.79 11.52
C MET A 90 8.16 -9.79 11.61
N GLN A 91 9.41 -10.27 11.66
CA GLN A 91 10.59 -9.39 11.60
C GLN A 91 10.68 -8.64 10.27
N ILE A 92 10.45 -9.33 9.14
CA ILE A 92 10.42 -8.70 7.81
C ILE A 92 9.35 -7.60 7.77
N LEU A 93 8.15 -7.91 8.25
CA LEU A 93 7.05 -6.96 8.31
C LEU A 93 7.37 -5.76 9.22
N ALA A 94 7.96 -6.01 10.39
CA ALA A 94 8.34 -4.98 11.35
C ALA A 94 9.38 -4.00 10.77
N ASN A 95 10.42 -4.51 10.11
CA ASN A 95 11.45 -3.68 9.48
C ASN A 95 10.83 -2.75 8.43
N LYS A 96 9.97 -3.31 7.56
CA LYS A 96 9.31 -2.58 6.50
C LYS A 96 8.33 -1.50 7.02
N LEU A 97 7.55 -1.81 8.05
CA LEU A 97 6.67 -0.83 8.68
C LEU A 97 7.47 0.29 9.37
N THR A 98 8.57 -0.08 10.04
CA THR A 98 9.44 0.88 10.73
C THR A 98 10.06 1.88 9.77
N SER A 99 10.62 1.43 8.64
CA SER A 99 11.22 2.35 7.68
C SER A 99 10.22 3.21 6.95
N ALA A 100 9.05 2.67 6.60
CA ALA A 100 7.96 3.46 6.04
C ALA A 100 7.55 4.60 7.00
N MET A 101 7.42 4.29 8.30
CA MET A 101 7.13 5.30 9.32
C MET A 101 8.27 6.30 9.52
N ASN A 102 9.53 5.85 9.48
CA ASN A 102 10.70 6.74 9.57
C ASN A 102 10.79 7.70 8.37
N ALA A 103 10.33 7.27 7.19
CA ALA A 103 10.19 8.12 6.01
C ALA A 103 8.99 9.09 6.10
N GLY A 104 8.19 8.99 7.17
CA GLY A 104 7.04 9.84 7.43
C GLY A 104 5.76 9.40 6.71
N ALA A 105 5.65 8.13 6.29
CA ALA A 105 4.42 7.62 5.71
C ALA A 105 3.31 7.57 6.77
N GLU A 106 2.12 8.03 6.38
CA GLU A 106 0.91 8.02 7.20
C GLU A 106 -0.03 6.88 6.84
N VAL A 107 0.16 6.29 5.66
CA VAL A 107 -0.59 5.15 5.13
C VAL A 107 0.35 4.35 4.23
N MET A 108 0.12 3.04 4.16
CA MET A 108 0.77 2.17 3.19
C MET A 108 -0.21 1.75 2.10
N ILE A 109 0.19 1.92 0.84
CA ILE A 109 -0.60 1.53 -0.33
C ILE A 109 -0.09 0.20 -0.88
N VAL A 110 -1.00 -0.77 -1.03
CA VAL A 110 -0.72 -2.10 -1.58
C VAL A 110 -1.56 -2.36 -2.83
N ASN A 111 -1.15 -3.34 -3.62
CA ASN A 111 -1.87 -3.79 -4.82
C ASN A 111 -2.08 -5.32 -4.85
N CYS A 112 -1.83 -6.01 -3.73
CA CYS A 112 -1.88 -7.46 -3.63
C CYS A 112 -2.66 -7.87 -2.36
N PRO A 113 -3.66 -8.77 -2.44
CA PRO A 113 -4.49 -9.11 -1.28
C PRO A 113 -3.69 -9.82 -0.17
N ALA A 114 -2.71 -10.64 -0.56
CA ALA A 114 -1.83 -11.31 0.40
C ALA A 114 -0.92 -10.33 1.14
N CYS A 115 -0.48 -9.27 0.48
CA CYS A 115 0.27 -8.20 1.12
C CYS A 115 -0.65 -7.38 2.03
N PHE A 116 -1.85 -7.02 1.56
CA PHE A 116 -2.86 -6.35 2.38
C PHE A 116 -3.11 -7.08 3.70
N GLN A 117 -3.44 -8.37 3.63
CA GLN A 117 -3.70 -9.19 4.82
C GLN A 117 -2.48 -9.25 5.74
N GLN A 118 -1.28 -9.32 5.19
CA GLN A 118 -0.05 -9.35 5.98
C GLN A 118 0.17 -8.04 6.73
N PHE A 119 0.06 -6.90 6.05
CA PHE A 119 0.23 -5.60 6.68
C PHE A 119 -0.90 -5.29 7.66
N ASP A 120 -2.15 -5.53 7.29
CA ASP A 120 -3.29 -5.10 8.09
C ASP A 120 -3.52 -6.00 9.31
N ASN A 121 -3.41 -7.33 9.15
CA ASN A 121 -3.74 -8.25 10.23
C ASN A 121 -2.64 -8.43 11.28
N ASN A 122 -1.38 -8.22 10.89
CA ASN A 122 -0.24 -8.64 11.69
C ASN A 122 0.57 -7.49 12.33
N GLN A 123 0.13 -6.23 12.24
CA GLN A 123 0.83 -5.09 12.86
C GLN A 123 1.12 -5.29 14.35
N LYS A 124 0.19 -5.89 15.09
CA LYS A 124 0.39 -6.19 16.51
C LYS A 124 1.54 -7.18 16.73
N LYS A 125 1.55 -8.30 16.00
CA LYS A 125 2.59 -9.34 16.10
C LYS A 125 3.94 -8.83 15.62
N ALA A 126 3.95 -8.08 14.51
CA ALA A 126 5.15 -7.40 14.03
C ALA A 126 5.69 -6.43 15.09
N GLY A 127 4.81 -5.73 15.80
CA GLY A 127 5.20 -4.83 16.88
C GLY A 127 5.81 -5.53 18.10
N GLU A 128 5.30 -6.72 18.45
CA GLU A 128 5.86 -7.57 19.52
C GLU A 128 7.31 -8.00 19.20
N VAL A 129 7.60 -8.32 17.94
CA VAL A 129 8.96 -8.68 17.48
C VAL A 129 9.85 -7.45 17.28
N GLY A 130 9.31 -6.38 16.70
CA GLY A 130 10.03 -5.15 16.38
C GLY A 130 10.22 -4.19 17.54
N GLY A 131 9.65 -4.47 18.71
CA GLY A 131 9.77 -3.62 19.91
C GLY A 131 9.08 -2.25 19.78
N THR A 132 8.06 -2.13 18.94
CA THR A 132 7.31 -0.88 18.72
C THR A 132 5.84 -1.16 18.46
N THR A 133 4.97 -0.16 18.59
CA THR A 133 3.55 -0.30 18.24
C THR A 133 3.28 0.30 16.87
N PHE A 134 2.91 -0.55 15.92
CA PHE A 134 2.44 -0.12 14.61
C PHE A 134 0.92 0.11 14.64
N ASN A 135 0.48 1.18 13.99
CA ASN A 135 -0.92 1.45 13.70
C ASN A 135 -1.00 2.35 12.45
N ILE A 136 -0.29 1.96 11.41
CA ILE A 136 -0.30 2.67 10.13
C ILE A 136 -1.44 2.11 9.26
N PRO A 137 -2.41 2.93 8.84
CA PRO A 137 -3.42 2.54 7.87
C PRO A 137 -2.84 1.80 6.66
N ILE A 138 -3.52 0.77 6.20
CA ILE A 138 -3.19 0.04 4.96
C ILE A 138 -4.36 0.26 4.01
N LEU A 139 -4.09 0.69 2.79
CA LEU A 139 -5.11 0.81 1.74
C LEU A 139 -4.68 0.02 0.52
N TYR A 140 -5.64 -0.66 -0.10
CA TYR A 140 -5.50 -1.06 -1.49
C TYR A 140 -5.46 0.18 -2.37
N VAL A 141 -4.68 0.17 -3.46
CA VAL A 141 -4.61 1.32 -4.38
C VAL A 141 -6.00 1.71 -4.93
N THR A 142 -6.91 0.75 -5.09
CA THR A 142 -8.30 1.04 -5.48
C THR A 142 -9.11 1.73 -4.39
N GLU A 143 -8.81 1.48 -3.11
CA GLU A 143 -9.44 2.19 -1.99
C GLU A 143 -8.94 3.64 -1.94
N LEU A 144 -7.64 3.87 -2.16
CA LEU A 144 -7.13 5.24 -2.33
C LEU A 144 -7.83 5.96 -3.48
N LEU A 145 -7.96 5.31 -4.64
CA LEU A 145 -8.65 5.88 -5.80
C LEU A 145 -10.11 6.21 -5.47
N ALA A 146 -10.84 5.31 -4.81
CA ALA A 146 -12.21 5.56 -4.39
C ALA A 146 -12.32 6.77 -3.46
N LEU A 147 -11.41 6.89 -2.48
CA LEU A 147 -11.38 8.03 -1.55
C LEU A 147 -11.17 9.36 -2.28
N VAL A 148 -10.22 9.44 -3.23
CA VAL A 148 -9.96 10.68 -3.98
C VAL A 148 -11.04 10.99 -5.02
N PHE A 149 -11.80 9.98 -5.44
CA PHE A 149 -13.00 10.15 -6.28
C PHE A 149 -14.25 10.51 -5.47
N GLY A 150 -14.12 10.63 -4.14
CA GLY A 150 -15.18 11.14 -3.26
C GLY A 150 -16.17 10.09 -2.78
N GLU A 151 -15.83 8.80 -2.90
CA GLU A 151 -16.65 7.71 -2.37
C GLU A 151 -16.66 7.71 -0.83
N ASP A 152 -17.78 7.27 -0.25
CA ASP A 152 -17.92 7.14 1.20
C ASP A 152 -17.07 5.96 1.72
N PRO A 153 -16.19 6.16 2.73
CA PRO A 153 -15.41 5.10 3.36
C PRO A 153 -16.23 3.89 3.83
N ASP A 154 -17.46 4.11 4.27
CA ASP A 154 -18.31 3.05 4.81
C ASP A 154 -18.93 2.17 3.71
N ASP A 155 -19.08 2.70 2.48
CA ASP A 155 -19.57 2.00 1.28
C ASP A 155 -18.48 1.12 0.64
N ILE A 156 -17.23 1.58 0.66
CA ILE A 156 -16.07 0.80 0.18
C ILE A 156 -15.49 -0.15 1.26
N GLY A 157 -16.09 -0.17 2.45
CA GLY A 157 -15.80 -1.18 3.46
C GLY A 157 -14.57 -0.92 4.34
N LEU A 158 -14.06 0.32 4.43
CA LEU A 158 -12.87 0.64 5.25
C LEU A 158 -13.06 0.31 6.74
N LYS A 159 -14.30 0.24 7.23
CA LYS A 159 -14.63 -0.20 8.60
C LYS A 159 -14.29 -1.67 8.89
N PHE A 160 -14.03 -2.48 7.86
CA PHE A 160 -13.68 -3.90 8.01
C PHE A 160 -12.17 -4.15 8.07
N HIS A 161 -11.35 -3.11 7.89
CA HIS A 161 -9.91 -3.20 8.10
C HIS A 161 -9.62 -3.54 9.57
N ARG A 162 -8.58 -4.33 9.79
CA ARG A 162 -8.12 -4.71 11.13
C ARG A 162 -7.44 -3.55 11.83
N THR A 163 -6.63 -2.79 11.09
CA THR A 163 -6.06 -1.53 11.54
C THR A 163 -7.15 -0.48 11.56
N ARG A 164 -7.20 0.35 12.62
CA ARG A 164 -8.24 1.38 12.72
C ARG A 164 -7.88 2.59 11.88
N LEU A 165 -8.73 2.89 10.89
CA LEU A 165 -8.57 4.05 10.01
C LEU A 165 -9.25 5.33 10.55
N THR A 166 -9.91 5.29 11.71
CA THR A 166 -10.71 6.42 12.24
C THR A 166 -9.94 7.74 12.26
N LYS A 167 -8.73 7.77 12.84
CA LYS A 167 -7.90 8.99 12.90
C LYS A 167 -7.48 9.49 11.52
N PHE A 168 -7.22 8.57 10.60
CA PHE A 168 -6.86 8.90 9.22
C PHE A 168 -8.06 9.52 8.50
N LEU A 169 -9.23 8.91 8.61
CA LEU A 169 -10.46 9.41 7.98
C LEU A 169 -10.89 10.77 8.55
N GLU A 170 -10.79 10.96 9.88
CA GLU A 170 -11.04 12.26 10.54
C GLU A 170 -10.04 13.33 10.04
N LYS A 171 -8.75 12.99 9.96
CA LYS A 171 -7.71 13.92 9.49
C LYS A 171 -8.00 14.46 8.09
N TYR A 172 -8.51 13.62 7.19
CA TYR A 172 -8.81 14.00 5.81
C TYR A 172 -10.28 14.36 5.57
N GLY A 173 -11.06 14.55 6.65
CA GLY A 173 -12.42 15.08 6.58
C GLY A 173 -13.41 14.17 5.86
N PHE A 174 -13.34 12.87 6.14
CA PHE A 174 -14.37 11.90 5.78
C PHE A 174 -15.35 11.59 6.93
N LYS A 175 -15.00 11.99 8.16
CA LYS A 175 -15.82 11.87 9.37
C LYS A 175 -15.69 13.12 10.22
#